data_AF-G7LH34-F1
#
_entry.id   AF-G7LH34-F1
#
_cell.length_a   1.000
_cell.length_b   1.000
_cell.length_c   1.000
_cell.angle_alpha   90.00
_cell.angle_beta   90.00
_cell.angle_gamma   90.00
#
_symmetry.space_group_name_H-M   'P 1'
#
loop_
_entity.id
_entity.type
_entity.pdbx_description
1 polymer ?
#
loop_
_entity_poly.entity_id
_entity_poly.type
_entity_poly.pdbx_seq_one_letter_code
_entity_poly.pdbx_strand_id
1 'polypeptide(L)'
;MPGLITDFLISLDARFVYFMNWLHGDIRQYNIEDPKHPMLTGQVWFGGQFQKGSSIVVTTEDGNTWQSYVPYIQGNKLRGGPQMIQLSLEGKRLYVTNSLFSANKQVYQELIEKGSHMLQIDVDSEEGGIKINPKFFVDFGTEPNGPSLVHEMRYPGGDGTLDIWI
;
A
#
# COMPACT_ATOMS: atom_id res chain seq x y z
N MET A 1 10.53 11.69 -10.41
CA MET A 1 9.10 11.34 -10.29
C MET A 1 8.70 11.40 -8.80
N PRO A 2 7.64 12.13 -8.42
CA PRO A 2 7.18 12.19 -7.03
C PRO A 2 6.60 10.86 -6.55
N GLY A 3 6.55 10.62 -5.23
CA GLY A 3 5.93 9.42 -4.66
C GLY A 3 4.42 9.37 -4.82
N LEU A 4 3.78 10.53 -4.73
CA LEU A 4 2.32 10.72 -4.62
C LEU A 4 1.75 9.95 -3.42
N ILE A 5 1.89 10.57 -2.24
CA ILE A 5 1.28 10.07 -1.00
C ILE A 5 -0.21 10.38 -1.04
N THR A 6 -1.03 9.34 -1.12
CA THR A 6 -2.49 9.48 -1.30
C THR A 6 -3.30 9.29 -0.03
N ASP A 7 -2.70 8.66 0.98
CA ASP A 7 -3.35 8.34 2.25
C ASP A 7 -2.26 8.19 3.33
N PHE A 8 -2.65 8.22 4.60
CA PHE A 8 -1.80 7.87 5.74
C PHE A 8 -2.67 7.61 6.96
N LEU A 9 -2.17 6.82 7.90
CA LEU A 9 -2.82 6.63 9.19
C LEU A 9 -1.80 6.45 10.30
N ILE A 10 -2.23 6.67 11.54
CA ILE A 10 -1.44 6.46 12.75
C ILE A 10 -2.03 5.28 13.51
N SER A 11 -1.19 4.44 14.12
CA SER A 11 -1.64 3.37 15.00
C SER A 11 -2.37 3.93 16.24
N LEU A 12 -3.30 3.17 16.81
CA LEU A 12 -4.10 3.64 17.95
C LEU A 12 -3.28 4.00 19.19
N ASP A 13 -2.12 3.36 19.36
CA ASP A 13 -1.15 3.65 20.43
C ASP A 13 -0.23 4.84 20.11
N ALA A 14 -0.42 5.50 18.96
CA ALA A 14 0.37 6.62 18.46
C ALA A 14 1.88 6.34 18.29
N ARG A 15 2.29 5.08 18.19
CA ARG A 15 3.71 4.68 18.04
C ARG A 15 4.17 4.61 16.60
N PHE A 16 3.27 4.36 15.64
CA PHE A 16 3.63 4.20 14.23
C PHE A 16 2.74 5.02 13.30
N VAL A 17 3.35 5.58 12.25
CA VAL A 17 2.63 6.13 11.09
C VAL A 17 2.88 5.26 9.87
N TYR A 18 1.82 5.05 9.09
CA TYR A 18 1.82 4.29 7.85
C TYR A 18 1.43 5.23 6.72
N PHE A 19 2.16 5.17 5.62
CA PHE A 19 1.76 5.84 4.39
C PHE A 19 2.23 5.05 3.18
N MET A 20 1.78 5.45 2.01
CA MET A 20 2.07 4.78 0.75
C MET A 20 2.42 5.79 -0.32
N ASN A 21 3.19 5.37 -1.32
CA ASN A 21 3.52 6.16 -2.50
C ASN A 21 2.88 5.50 -3.72
N TRP A 22 1.78 6.05 -4.20
CA TRP A 22 0.99 5.43 -5.27
C TRP A 22 1.76 5.33 -6.60
N LEU A 23 2.66 6.28 -6.90
CA LEU A 23 3.49 6.22 -8.11
C LEU A 23 4.72 5.32 -7.91
N HIS A 24 5.40 5.42 -6.77
CA HIS A 24 6.61 4.61 -6.54
C HIS A 24 6.26 3.13 -6.37
N GLY A 25 5.14 2.82 -5.72
CA GLY A 25 4.70 1.46 -5.47
C GLY A 25 5.17 0.89 -4.13
N ASP A 26 5.34 1.71 -3.10
CA ASP A 26 5.73 1.22 -1.78
C ASP A 26 4.85 1.73 -0.66
N ILE A 27 4.82 0.96 0.42
CA ILE A 27 4.16 1.29 1.68
C ILE A 27 5.24 1.31 2.73
N ARG A 28 5.17 2.29 3.62
CA ARG A 28 6.17 2.51 4.66
C ARG A 28 5.51 2.58 6.03
N GLN A 29 6.25 2.09 7.01
CA GLN A 29 5.97 2.24 8.42
C GLN A 29 7.12 3.02 9.05
N TYR A 30 6.79 4.05 9.82
CA TYR A 30 7.74 4.80 10.62
C TYR A 30 7.35 4.72 12.09
N ASN A 31 8.31 4.45 12.97
CA ASN A 31 8.18 4.71 14.40
C ASN A 31 8.17 6.24 14.61
N ILE A 32 7.21 6.72 15.40
CA ILE A 32 6.98 8.13 15.72
C ILE A 32 6.88 8.37 17.24
N GLU A 33 7.46 7.50 18.07
CA GLU A 33 7.57 7.72 19.52
C GLU A 33 8.33 9.02 19.85
N ASP A 34 9.26 9.42 18.99
CA ASP A 34 9.71 10.80 18.85
C ASP A 34 9.19 11.41 17.54
N PRO A 35 8.09 12.19 17.56
CA PRO A 35 7.51 12.79 16.35
C PRO A 35 8.44 13.75 15.61
N LYS A 36 9.50 14.26 16.27
CA LYS A 36 10.47 15.14 15.62
C LYS A 36 11.53 14.37 14.83
N HIS A 37 11.70 13.08 15.13
CA HIS A 37 12.67 12.21 14.47
C HIS A 37 12.05 10.86 14.07
N PRO A 38 11.08 10.84 13.12
CA PRO A 38 10.49 9.59 12.67
C PRO A 38 11.54 8.62 12.10
N MET A 39 11.46 7.35 12.49
CA MET A 39 12.41 6.32 12.07
C MET A 39 11.72 5.30 11.17
N LEU A 40 12.24 5.08 9.95
CA LEU A 40 11.72 4.05 9.05
C LEU A 40 11.98 2.66 9.66
N THR A 41 10.91 1.93 9.98
CA THR A 41 10.98 0.58 10.56
C THR A 41 10.56 -0.52 9.59
N GLY A 42 9.84 -0.17 8.53
CA GLY A 42 9.44 -1.15 7.53
C GLY A 42 9.05 -0.54 6.18
N GLN A 43 9.30 -1.30 5.13
CA GLN A 43 8.93 -0.95 3.76
C GLN A 43 8.59 -2.22 2.98
N VAL A 44 7.50 -2.18 2.21
CA VAL A 44 7.16 -3.24 1.25
C VAL A 44 6.82 -2.64 -0.11
N TRP A 45 7.11 -3.40 -1.17
CA TRP A 45 6.82 -3.01 -2.55
C TRP A 45 5.51 -3.64 -3.03
N PHE A 46 4.58 -2.78 -3.45
CA PHE A 46 3.25 -3.04 -3.97
C PHE A 46 3.17 -2.45 -5.38
N GLY A 47 3.50 -3.26 -6.40
CA GLY A 47 3.45 -2.83 -7.79
C GLY A 47 4.21 -1.52 -8.07
N GLY A 48 3.52 -0.54 -8.65
CA GLY A 48 4.01 0.80 -8.91
C GLY A 48 4.80 0.97 -10.20
N GLN A 49 5.31 2.18 -10.41
CA GLN A 49 6.13 2.52 -11.59
C GLN A 49 7.60 2.14 -11.44
N PHE A 50 8.10 1.93 -10.22
CA PHE A 50 9.50 1.54 -10.01
C PHE A 50 9.73 0.03 -10.11
N GLN A 51 8.67 -0.77 -10.30
CA GLN A 51 8.78 -2.22 -10.38
C GLN A 51 9.62 -2.69 -11.58
N LYS A 52 10.32 -3.80 -11.39
CA LYS A 52 11.07 -4.47 -12.45
C LYS A 52 10.18 -4.75 -13.67
N GLY A 53 10.64 -4.34 -14.85
CA GLY A 53 9.88 -4.48 -16.10
C GLY A 53 9.03 -3.26 -16.46
N SER A 54 8.98 -2.23 -15.60
CA SER A 54 8.51 -0.90 -15.97
C SER A 54 9.48 -0.21 -16.93
N SER A 55 8.99 0.76 -17.70
CA SER A 55 9.83 1.67 -18.52
C SER A 55 10.56 2.72 -17.67
N ILE A 56 10.21 2.85 -16.39
CA ILE A 56 10.81 3.81 -15.46
C ILE A 56 11.87 3.12 -14.62
N VAL A 57 13.04 3.75 -14.57
CA VAL A 57 14.21 3.29 -13.79
C VAL A 57 14.60 4.41 -12.83
N VAL A 58 14.92 4.06 -11.58
CA VAL A 58 15.39 5.02 -10.58
C VAL A 58 16.90 5.18 -10.73
N THR A 59 17.37 6.42 -10.82
CA THR A 59 18.80 6.75 -10.83
C THR A 59 19.17 7.36 -9.48
N THR A 60 20.21 6.82 -8.85
CA THR A 60 20.77 7.33 -7.59
C THR A 60 21.80 8.43 -7.85
N GLU A 61 22.19 9.19 -6.82
CA GLU A 61 23.12 10.32 -6.95
C GLU A 61 24.50 9.91 -7.50
N ASP A 62 24.93 8.68 -7.24
CA ASP A 62 26.15 8.07 -7.76
C ASP A 62 26.02 7.53 -9.19
N GLY A 63 24.86 7.72 -9.84
CA GLY A 63 24.58 7.30 -11.21
C GLY A 63 24.18 5.83 -11.36
N ASN A 64 24.10 5.07 -10.28
CA ASN A 64 23.57 3.70 -10.32
C ASN A 64 22.07 3.69 -10.61
N THR A 65 21.58 2.56 -11.11
CA THR A 65 20.17 2.40 -11.46
C THR A 65 19.54 1.19 -10.80
N TRP A 66 18.27 1.31 -10.42
CA TRP A 66 17.52 0.22 -9.83
C TRP A 66 16.02 0.27 -10.15
N GLN A 67 15.38 -0.88 -9.96
CA GLN A 67 13.94 -1.09 -9.97
C GLN A 67 13.57 -2.02 -8.81
N SER A 68 12.38 -1.87 -8.24
CA SER A 68 11.93 -2.68 -7.12
C SER A 68 11.54 -4.09 -7.56
N TYR A 69 11.76 -5.06 -6.67
CA TYR A 69 11.20 -6.39 -6.81
C TYR A 69 9.82 -6.42 -6.15
N VAL A 70 8.80 -6.77 -6.93
CA VAL A 70 7.42 -6.93 -6.47
C VAL A 70 7.06 -8.42 -6.54
N PRO A 71 6.65 -9.05 -5.43
CA PRO A 71 6.33 -10.46 -5.42
C PRO A 71 5.01 -10.75 -6.15
N TYR A 72 4.89 -11.97 -6.66
CA TYR A 72 3.59 -12.53 -7.04
C TYR A 72 2.91 -13.08 -5.79
N ILE A 73 1.62 -12.78 -5.61
CA ILE A 73 0.84 -13.26 -4.48
C ILE A 73 -0.22 -14.22 -5.01
N GLN A 74 -0.16 -15.47 -4.56
CA GLN A 74 -1.05 -16.55 -5.06
C GLN A 74 -1.06 -16.67 -6.60
N GLY A 75 0.09 -16.43 -7.25
CA GLY A 75 0.21 -16.46 -8.71
C GLY A 75 -0.24 -15.17 -9.42
N ASN A 76 -0.74 -14.17 -8.70
CA ASN A 76 -1.17 -12.89 -9.25
C ASN A 76 -0.05 -11.84 -9.19
N LYS A 77 0.10 -11.09 -10.29
CA LYS A 77 0.95 -9.88 -10.32
C LYS A 77 0.23 -8.75 -9.57
N LEU A 78 0.96 -8.01 -8.74
CA LEU A 78 0.45 -6.79 -8.12
C LEU A 78 0.41 -5.65 -9.16
N ARG A 79 -0.82 -5.34 -9.59
CA ARG A 79 -1.17 -4.27 -10.53
C ARG A 79 -1.23 -2.90 -9.87
N GLY A 80 -0.89 -1.83 -10.59
CA GLY A 80 -1.00 -0.48 -10.06
C GLY A 80 -0.15 -0.21 -8.81
N GLY A 81 -0.43 0.88 -8.08
CA GLY A 81 0.25 1.24 -6.84
C GLY A 81 -0.70 1.28 -5.64
N PRO A 82 -0.17 1.21 -4.40
CA PRO A 82 -0.96 1.23 -3.18
C PRO A 82 -1.66 2.59 -3.02
N GLN A 83 -2.91 2.60 -2.55
CA GLN A 83 -3.72 3.82 -2.59
C GLN A 83 -4.47 4.15 -1.29
N MET A 84 -5.36 3.27 -0.79
CA MET A 84 -5.93 3.41 0.56
C MET A 84 -5.36 2.32 1.45
N ILE A 85 -5.17 2.64 2.72
CA ILE A 85 -4.82 1.68 3.76
C ILE A 85 -5.80 1.73 4.92
N GLN A 86 -5.94 0.59 5.60
CA GLN A 86 -6.69 0.53 6.85
C GLN A 86 -6.01 -0.43 7.83
N LEU A 87 -5.79 0.03 9.05
CA LEU A 87 -5.13 -0.74 10.11
C LEU A 87 -6.16 -1.37 11.04
N SER A 88 -5.97 -2.64 11.36
CA SER A 88 -6.76 -3.34 12.38
C SER A 88 -6.62 -2.66 13.74
N LEU A 89 -7.65 -2.70 14.58
CA LEU A 89 -7.62 -2.10 15.93
C LEU A 89 -6.44 -2.60 16.78
N GLU A 90 -6.07 -3.87 16.68
CA GLU A 90 -4.91 -4.40 17.41
C GLU A 90 -3.54 -4.03 16.82
N GLY A 91 -3.51 -3.30 15.69
CA GLY A 91 -2.28 -2.84 15.05
C GLY A 91 -1.49 -3.90 14.26
N LYS A 92 -2.00 -5.11 14.08
CA LYS A 92 -1.24 -6.26 13.52
C LYS A 92 -1.49 -6.54 12.04
N ARG A 93 -2.53 -5.96 11.45
CA ARG A 93 -2.93 -6.20 10.05
C ARG A 93 -3.22 -4.87 9.37
N LEU A 94 -2.52 -4.59 8.28
CA LEU A 94 -2.75 -3.43 7.43
C LEU A 94 -3.32 -3.90 6.09
N TYR A 95 -4.55 -3.54 5.78
CA TYR A 95 -5.17 -3.85 4.49
C TYR A 95 -4.95 -2.71 3.52
N VAL A 96 -4.78 -3.05 2.24
CA VAL A 96 -4.40 -2.08 1.19
C VAL A 96 -5.17 -2.35 -0.08
N THR A 97 -5.72 -1.30 -0.67
CA THR A 97 -6.32 -1.27 -2.02
C THR A 97 -5.53 -0.31 -2.91
N ASN A 98 -5.76 -0.36 -4.21
CA ASN A 98 -4.82 0.20 -5.18
C ASN A 98 -5.44 1.11 -6.27
N SER A 99 -6.70 1.52 -6.13
CA SER A 99 -7.38 2.34 -7.14
C SER A 99 -7.55 3.80 -6.72
N LEU A 100 -7.02 4.72 -7.53
CA LEU A 100 -7.26 6.16 -7.46
C LEU A 100 -8.29 6.63 -8.52
N PHE A 101 -9.31 5.81 -8.79
CA PHE A 101 -10.39 6.07 -9.75
C PHE A 101 -9.93 6.55 -11.14
N SER A 102 -10.25 7.80 -11.51
CA SER A 102 -10.01 8.35 -12.85
C SER A 102 -8.51 8.47 -13.17
N ALA A 103 -7.67 8.71 -12.16
CA ALA A 103 -6.22 8.80 -12.32
C ALA A 103 -5.59 7.48 -12.79
N ASN A 104 -6.22 6.34 -12.48
CA ASN A 104 -5.76 5.03 -12.93
C ASN A 104 -5.62 4.96 -14.45
N LYS A 105 -6.53 5.59 -15.20
CA LYS A 105 -6.54 5.55 -16.69
C LYS A 105 -5.27 6.15 -17.31
N GLN A 106 -4.61 7.07 -16.62
CA GLN A 106 -3.44 7.76 -17.14
C GLN A 106 -2.12 7.06 -16.79
N VAL A 107 -2.13 6.23 -15.73
CA VAL A 107 -0.90 5.70 -15.10
C VAL A 107 -0.90 4.17 -15.04
N TYR A 108 -2.03 3.56 -14.72
CA TYR A 108 -2.20 2.13 -14.50
C TYR A 108 -3.42 1.60 -15.27
N GLN A 109 -3.36 1.66 -16.60
CA GLN A 109 -4.43 1.19 -17.50
C GLN A 109 -4.85 -0.27 -17.21
N GLU A 110 -3.91 -1.11 -16.76
CA GLU A 110 -4.19 -2.48 -16.34
C GLU A 110 -5.23 -2.61 -15.21
N LEU A 111 -5.39 -1.59 -14.34
CA LEU A 111 -6.44 -1.59 -13.32
C LEU A 111 -7.83 -1.41 -13.92
N ILE A 112 -7.93 -0.70 -15.04
CA ILE A 112 -9.20 -0.50 -15.76
C ILE A 112 -9.60 -1.80 -16.47
N GLU A 113 -8.62 -2.50 -17.03
CA GLU A 113 -8.84 -3.71 -17.82
C GLU A 113 -9.03 -4.97 -16.96
N LYS A 114 -8.31 -5.06 -15.84
CA LYS A 114 -8.22 -6.27 -15.02
C LYS A 114 -8.69 -6.08 -13.59
N GLY A 115 -9.07 -4.87 -13.23
CA GLY A 115 -9.60 -4.57 -11.91
C GLY A 115 -8.50 -4.36 -10.87
N SER A 116 -8.93 -3.70 -9.80
CA SER A 116 -8.17 -3.52 -8.58
C SER A 116 -8.04 -4.81 -7.77
N HIS A 117 -7.22 -4.78 -6.73
CA HIS A 117 -7.11 -5.89 -5.78
C HIS A 117 -6.85 -5.34 -4.37
N MET A 118 -7.04 -6.20 -3.37
CA MET A 118 -6.70 -5.92 -1.99
C MET A 118 -5.70 -6.93 -1.45
N LEU A 119 -4.74 -6.44 -0.67
CA LEU A 119 -3.78 -7.25 0.09
C LEU A 119 -3.95 -7.02 1.59
N GLN A 120 -3.40 -7.96 2.35
CA GLN A 120 -3.09 -7.78 3.77
C GLN A 120 -1.57 -7.71 3.92
N ILE A 121 -1.12 -6.83 4.79
CA ILE A 121 0.25 -6.71 5.28
C ILE A 121 0.24 -7.07 6.76
N ASP A 122 1.12 -8.00 7.12
CA ASP A 122 1.39 -8.35 8.50
C ASP A 122 2.29 -7.27 9.11
N VAL A 123 1.93 -6.81 10.30
CA VAL A 123 2.60 -5.71 11.01
C VAL A 123 3.17 -6.23 12.31
N ASP A 124 4.45 -5.96 12.55
CA ASP A 124 5.04 -6.07 13.89
C ASP A 124 4.77 -4.77 14.64
N SER A 125 3.78 -4.82 15.54
CA SER A 125 3.35 -3.67 16.35
C SER A 125 4.25 -3.38 17.53
N GLU A 126 5.19 -4.27 17.86
CA GLU A 126 6.05 -4.11 19.03
C GLU A 126 7.38 -3.48 18.62
N GLU A 127 8.08 -4.10 17.68
CA GLU A 127 9.42 -3.69 17.24
C GLU A 127 9.39 -2.85 15.96
N GLY A 128 8.25 -2.83 15.26
CA GLY A 128 8.16 -2.32 13.90
C GLY A 128 8.66 -3.33 12.87
N GLY A 129 8.21 -3.15 11.64
CA GLY A 129 8.39 -4.08 10.54
C GLY A 129 7.04 -4.40 9.89
N ILE A 130 7.05 -4.46 8.56
CA ILE A 130 5.89 -4.84 7.77
C ILE A 130 6.27 -5.87 6.71
N LYS A 131 5.34 -6.79 6.41
CA LYS A 131 5.54 -7.84 5.40
C LYS A 131 4.24 -8.15 4.68
N ILE A 132 4.30 -8.29 3.36
CA ILE A 132 3.13 -8.74 2.58
C ILE A 132 2.74 -10.15 3.01
N ASN A 133 1.46 -10.36 3.34
CA ASN A 133 0.93 -11.67 3.64
C ASN A 133 0.72 -12.46 2.33
N PRO A 134 1.49 -13.54 2.06
CA PRO A 134 1.38 -14.29 0.81
C PRO A 134 0.11 -15.12 0.70
N LYS A 135 -0.68 -15.22 1.78
CA LYS A 135 -1.91 -16.02 1.87
C LYS A 135 -3.18 -15.20 1.67
N PHE A 136 -3.07 -13.88 1.49
CA PHE A 136 -4.22 -13.00 1.33
C PHE A 136 -4.14 -12.22 0.01
N PHE A 137 -5.11 -12.46 -0.87
CA PHE A 137 -5.30 -11.71 -2.11
C PHE A 137 -6.79 -11.70 -2.44
N VAL A 138 -7.37 -10.51 -2.60
CA VAL A 138 -8.74 -10.37 -3.11
C VAL A 138 -8.67 -9.72 -4.48
N ASP A 139 -9.07 -10.44 -5.52
CA ASP A 139 -9.14 -9.93 -6.88
C ASP A 139 -10.53 -9.36 -7.18
N PHE A 140 -10.61 -8.09 -7.56
CA PHE A 140 -11.86 -7.45 -7.99
C PHE A 140 -11.99 -7.41 -9.52
N GLY A 141 -11.16 -8.16 -10.25
CA GLY A 141 -11.22 -8.30 -11.70
C GLY A 141 -12.40 -9.12 -12.20
N THR A 142 -12.96 -10.01 -11.36
CA THR A 142 -14.01 -10.97 -11.72
C THR A 142 -15.36 -10.65 -11.09
N GLU A 143 -15.60 -9.40 -10.68
CA GLU A 143 -16.89 -8.99 -10.14
C GLU A 143 -18.02 -9.16 -11.19
N PRO A 144 -19.28 -9.36 -10.76
CA PRO A 144 -20.39 -9.73 -11.67
C PRO A 144 -20.61 -8.75 -12.84
N ASN A 145 -20.27 -7.47 -12.65
CA ASN A 145 -20.42 -6.41 -13.65
C ASN A 145 -19.11 -6.03 -14.35
N GLY A 146 -18.09 -6.89 -14.24
CA GLY A 146 -16.75 -6.68 -14.77
C GLY A 146 -15.78 -6.07 -13.76
N PRO A 147 -14.55 -5.74 -14.20
CA PRO A 147 -13.49 -5.33 -13.31
C PRO A 147 -13.84 -4.09 -12.47
N SER A 148 -13.69 -4.22 -11.16
CA SER A 148 -14.07 -3.18 -10.20
C SER A 148 -12.84 -2.46 -9.64
N LEU A 149 -13.07 -1.20 -9.23
CA LEU A 149 -12.05 -0.27 -8.73
C LEU A 149 -12.33 0.05 -7.26
N VAL A 150 -11.80 -0.77 -6.35
CA VAL A 150 -12.00 -0.61 -4.91
C VAL A 150 -11.09 0.47 -4.34
N HIS A 151 -11.68 1.34 -3.53
CA HIS A 151 -11.03 2.50 -2.95
C HIS A 151 -10.92 2.35 -1.44
N GLU A 152 -11.92 2.82 -0.69
CA GLU A 152 -11.92 2.74 0.77
C GLU A 152 -12.41 1.39 1.30
N MET A 153 -11.95 1.02 2.49
CA MET A 153 -12.38 -0.15 3.24
C MET A 153 -12.66 0.21 4.70
N ARG A 154 -13.68 -0.41 5.29
CA ARG A 154 -14.12 -0.14 6.67
C ARG A 154 -14.21 -1.44 7.45
N TYR A 155 -13.77 -1.43 8.70
CA TYR A 155 -13.91 -2.60 9.57
C TYR A 155 -15.33 -2.69 10.15
N PRO A 156 -15.92 -3.90 10.19
CA PRO A 156 -17.12 -4.13 11.00
C PRO A 156 -16.82 -3.86 12.47
N GLY A 157 -17.43 -2.83 13.05
CA GLY A 157 -17.27 -2.47 14.47
C GLY A 157 -16.32 -1.31 14.75
N GLY A 158 -15.85 -0.60 13.73
CA GLY A 158 -15.03 0.60 13.89
C GLY A 158 -13.57 0.42 13.52
N ASP A 159 -12.92 1.52 13.17
CA ASP A 159 -11.51 1.57 12.77
C ASP A 159 -10.86 2.89 13.18
N GLY A 160 -9.52 2.89 13.24
CA GLY A 160 -8.73 4.02 13.74
C GLY A 160 -8.81 5.29 12.87
N THR A 161 -9.54 5.26 11.76
CA THR A 161 -9.78 6.41 10.88
C THR A 161 -11.23 6.92 10.93
N LEU A 162 -12.13 6.27 11.69
CA LEU A 162 -13.50 6.73 11.93
C LEU A 162 -13.76 7.15 13.37
N ASP A 163 -13.22 6.39 14.32
CA ASP A 163 -13.62 6.52 15.72
C ASP A 163 -12.77 7.57 16.43
N ILE A 164 -13.45 8.53 17.05
CA ILE A 164 -12.85 9.50 17.97
C ILE A 164 -13.15 9.02 19.39
N TRP A 165 -12.10 8.72 20.13
CA TRP A 165 -12.18 8.32 21.53
C TRP A 165 -12.10 9.58 22.41
N ILE A 166 -13.04 9.75 23.37
CA ILE A 166 -13.16 10.92 24.27
C ILE A 166 -12.69 10.55 25.67
#